data_AF-A0A7X9MTG1-F1
#
_entry.id   AF-A0A7X9MTG1-F1
#
_cell.length_a   1.000
_cell.length_b   1.000
_cell.length_c   1.000
_cell.angle_alpha   90.00
_cell.angle_beta   90.00
_cell.angle_gamma   90.00
#
_symmetry.space_group_name_H-M   'P 1'
#
loop_
_entity.id
_entity.type
_entity.pdbx_description
1 polymer ?
#
loop_
_entity_poly.entity_id
_entity_poly.type
_entity_poly.pdbx_seq_one_letter_code
_entity_poly.pdbx_strand_id
1 'polypeptide(L)'
;MSIYIDFQWRVTKYNPEFRDENGYYTLREEWTCPSEIGKIINGNEFTLNEYLQVEAAYINSVIKFIEETSIDSLRTLQLECTISEEDKTSSLYEKEFETLVLKEDALVNKNDIRLICKMILRNFIWCQLYSKNNFFVHFGWDYYMYIGSKVNCLSAIEFASNNGLFVEQCASPYYFSEEETTRQIQWSEIGDETKIIVGEEELKNVPLNEYQRIFDLTQEHPVIGSFIVNKNQINFFQSFLKHRMDFDKYEYSFWGGY
;
A
#
# COMPACT_ATOMS: atom_id res chain seq x y z
N MET A 1 3.82 5.74 -25.86
CA MET A 1 4.19 6.33 -24.55
C MET A 1 4.76 5.22 -23.69
N SER A 2 5.77 5.50 -22.86
CA SER A 2 6.34 4.52 -21.92
C SER A 2 5.26 3.93 -21.02
N ILE A 3 5.28 2.60 -20.84
CA ILE A 3 4.42 1.90 -19.88
C ILE A 3 4.96 1.97 -18.45
N TYR A 4 6.14 2.55 -18.25
CA TYR A 4 6.80 2.65 -16.96
C TYR A 4 6.62 4.03 -16.32
N ILE A 5 6.85 4.06 -15.01
CA ILE A 5 7.01 5.27 -14.21
C ILE A 5 8.45 5.77 -14.38
N ASP A 6 8.58 7.03 -14.79
CA ASP A 6 9.89 7.60 -15.17
C ASP A 6 10.65 8.16 -13.96
N PHE A 7 9.94 8.59 -12.91
CA PHE A 7 10.52 9.18 -11.71
C PHE A 7 9.99 8.50 -10.45
N GLN A 8 10.87 8.18 -9.52
CA GLN A 8 10.53 7.54 -8.25
C GLN A 8 11.33 8.15 -7.10
N TRP A 9 10.65 8.35 -5.99
CA TRP A 9 11.23 8.94 -4.80
C TRP A 9 10.82 8.17 -3.55
N ARG A 10 11.74 8.09 -2.59
CA ARG A 10 11.44 7.81 -1.19
C ARG A 10 11.22 9.16 -0.51
N VAL A 11 10.08 9.34 0.14
CA VAL A 11 9.67 10.58 0.82
C VAL A 11 9.38 10.25 2.27
N THR A 12 10.27 10.62 3.19
CA THR A 12 10.16 10.17 4.59
C THR A 12 10.60 11.21 5.61
N LYS A 13 10.18 11.08 6.88
CA LYS A 13 10.71 11.88 8.00
C LYS A 13 12.16 11.57 8.37
N TYR A 14 12.73 10.50 7.82
CA TYR A 14 14.06 10.00 8.17
C TYR A 14 15.15 10.73 7.39
N ASN A 15 16.08 11.38 8.11
CA ASN A 15 17.22 12.05 7.49
C ASN A 15 18.16 10.99 6.84
N PRO A 16 18.44 11.09 5.53
CA PRO A 16 19.32 10.14 4.83
C PRO A 16 20.75 10.10 5.38
N GLU A 17 21.21 11.13 6.09
CA GLU A 17 22.52 11.14 6.74
C GLU A 17 22.69 10.03 7.80
N PHE A 18 21.59 9.47 8.31
CA PHE A 18 21.61 8.38 9.28
C PHE A 18 21.41 7.00 8.66
N ARG A 19 21.56 6.88 7.33
CA ARG A 19 21.55 5.60 6.63
C ARG A 19 22.95 4.99 6.57
N ASP A 20 23.04 3.67 6.71
CA ASP A 20 24.28 2.95 6.43
C ASP A 20 24.51 2.76 4.93
N GLU A 21 25.62 2.11 4.57
CA GLU A 21 25.99 1.81 3.18
C GLU A 21 24.98 0.91 2.42
N ASN A 22 24.11 0.20 3.16
CA ASN A 22 23.05 -0.63 2.61
C ASN A 22 21.69 0.12 2.56
N GLY A 23 21.65 1.37 3.02
CA GLY A 23 20.45 2.21 3.04
C GLY A 23 19.57 2.05 4.28
N TYR A 24 19.97 1.22 5.26
CA TYR A 24 19.22 1.02 6.50
C TYR A 24 19.35 2.22 7.43
N TYR A 25 18.22 2.68 7.98
CA TYR A 25 18.23 3.75 8.96
C TYR A 25 18.76 3.24 10.30
N THR A 26 19.81 3.87 10.80
CA THR A 26 20.60 3.35 11.93
C THR A 26 20.21 3.93 13.28
N LEU A 27 19.48 5.05 13.32
CA LEU A 27 19.08 5.70 14.56
C LEU A 27 17.91 4.92 15.19
N ARG A 28 18.14 4.39 16.39
CA ARG A 28 17.16 3.56 17.12
C ARG A 28 16.18 4.35 17.99
N GLU A 29 16.48 5.61 18.28
CA GLU A 29 15.68 6.46 19.16
C GLU A 29 14.78 7.39 18.34
N GLU A 30 13.90 6.78 17.53
CA GLU A 30 12.99 7.47 16.64
C GLU A 30 11.64 6.75 16.68
N TRP A 31 10.53 7.48 16.76
CA TRP A 31 9.21 6.85 16.77
C TRP A 31 8.87 6.29 15.40
N THR A 32 8.11 5.19 15.38
CA THR A 32 7.70 4.50 14.16
C THR A 32 6.22 4.19 14.10
N CYS A 33 5.45 4.48 15.16
CA CYS A 33 3.99 4.32 15.13
C CYS A 33 3.26 5.30 16.10
N PRO A 34 1.97 5.60 15.86
CA PRO A 34 1.19 6.50 16.70
C PRO A 34 0.97 5.99 18.13
N SER A 35 1.08 4.68 18.37
CA SER A 35 0.95 4.08 19.71
C SER A 35 2.08 4.49 20.66
N GLU A 36 3.11 5.16 20.14
CA GLU A 36 4.24 5.68 20.91
C GLU A 36 4.02 7.09 21.44
N ILE A 37 2.93 7.77 21.07
CA ILE A 37 2.60 9.10 21.61
C ILE A 37 2.53 9.02 23.15
N GLY A 38 3.22 9.96 23.81
CA GLY A 38 3.40 10.02 25.27
C GLY A 38 4.58 9.22 25.79
N LYS A 39 5.29 8.44 24.97
CA LYS A 39 6.54 7.77 25.36
C LYS A 39 7.72 8.74 25.30
N ILE A 40 8.76 8.46 26.10
CA ILE A 40 10.03 9.19 26.04
C ILE A 40 10.93 8.58 24.98
N ILE A 41 11.33 9.37 23.99
CA ILE A 41 12.18 9.00 22.87
C ILE A 41 13.30 10.04 22.77
N ASN A 42 14.56 9.60 22.75
CA ASN A 42 15.73 10.48 22.79
C ASN A 42 15.65 11.55 23.91
N GLY A 43 15.21 11.13 25.09
CA GLY A 43 15.08 11.98 26.28
C GLY A 43 13.92 12.98 26.28
N ASN A 44 13.10 13.05 25.22
CA ASN A 44 11.94 13.94 25.12
C ASN A 44 10.64 13.14 24.99
N GLU A 45 9.53 13.69 25.48
CA GLU A 45 8.21 13.09 25.25
C GLU A 45 7.79 13.28 23.79
N PHE A 46 7.45 12.18 23.11
CA PHE A 46 6.87 12.23 21.78
C PHE A 46 5.41 12.67 21.87
N THR A 47 5.10 13.87 21.41
CA THR A 47 3.80 14.49 21.63
C THR A 47 2.82 14.26 20.47
N LEU A 48 1.52 14.35 20.76
CA LEU A 48 0.48 14.36 19.73
C LEU A 48 0.68 15.47 18.70
N ASN A 49 1.18 16.64 19.11
CA ASN A 49 1.41 17.75 18.19
C ASN A 49 2.53 17.45 17.20
N GLU A 50 3.63 16.85 17.65
CA GLU A 50 4.73 16.40 16.77
C GLU A 50 4.23 15.34 15.78
N TYR A 51 3.44 14.38 16.24
CA TYR A 51 2.79 13.40 15.38
C TYR A 51 1.95 14.06 14.29
N LEU A 52 1.02 14.96 14.67
CA LEU A 52 0.11 15.61 13.73
C LEU A 52 0.83 16.52 12.73
N GLN A 53 1.95 17.12 13.11
CA GLN A 53 2.80 17.89 12.19
C GLN A 53 3.40 16.99 11.11
N VAL A 54 3.95 15.83 11.49
CA VAL A 54 4.52 14.88 10.52
C VAL A 54 3.43 14.25 9.67
N GLU A 55 2.31 13.82 10.26
CA GLU A 55 1.15 13.33 9.50
C GLU A 55 0.71 14.34 8.43
N ALA A 56 0.54 15.61 8.81
CA ALA A 56 0.16 16.66 7.88
C ALA A 56 1.20 16.85 6.76
N ALA A 57 2.49 16.76 7.07
CA ALA A 57 3.55 16.85 6.07
C ALA A 57 3.46 15.72 5.03
N TYR A 58 3.24 14.47 5.46
CA TYR A 58 3.06 13.33 4.55
C TYR A 58 1.85 13.53 3.65
N ILE A 59 0.69 13.81 4.22
CA ILE A 59 -0.56 13.94 3.48
C ILE A 59 -0.50 15.11 2.49
N ASN A 60 -0.03 16.27 2.93
CA ASN A 60 0.06 17.44 2.06
C ASN A 60 1.09 17.23 0.95
N SER A 61 2.18 16.49 1.21
CA SER A 61 3.13 16.12 0.17
C SER A 61 2.47 15.23 -0.87
N VAL A 62 1.78 14.15 -0.47
CA VAL A 62 1.02 13.29 -1.40
C VAL A 62 0.09 14.12 -2.29
N ILE A 63 -0.69 15.02 -1.70
CA ILE A 63 -1.61 15.87 -2.47
C ILE A 63 -0.87 16.82 -3.40
N LYS A 64 0.27 17.37 -2.99
CA LYS A 64 1.07 18.25 -3.84
C LYS A 64 1.65 17.52 -5.05
N PHE A 65 2.11 16.28 -4.86
CA PHE A 65 2.54 15.42 -5.96
C PHE A 65 1.37 15.16 -6.92
N ILE A 66 0.20 14.77 -6.42
CA ILE A 66 -1.00 14.54 -7.24
C ILE A 66 -1.37 15.79 -8.05
N GLU A 67 -1.38 16.97 -7.44
CA GLU A 67 -1.67 18.25 -8.10
C GLU A 67 -0.68 18.57 -9.23
N GLU A 68 0.61 18.37 -8.99
CA GLU A 68 1.65 18.62 -10.01
C GLU A 68 1.57 17.65 -11.19
N THR A 69 1.04 16.44 -10.97
CA THR A 69 0.75 15.47 -12.03
C THR A 69 -0.58 15.71 -12.77
N SER A 70 -1.39 16.68 -12.33
CA SER A 70 -2.76 16.91 -12.84
C SER A 70 -3.66 15.66 -12.78
N ILE A 71 -3.44 14.81 -11.77
CA ILE A 71 -4.29 13.63 -11.52
C ILE A 71 -5.43 14.04 -10.59
N ASP A 72 -6.64 13.63 -10.93
CA ASP A 72 -7.84 13.97 -10.14
C ASP A 72 -8.28 12.85 -9.19
N SER A 73 -7.87 11.62 -9.46
CA SER A 73 -8.26 10.44 -8.68
C SER A 73 -7.23 9.32 -8.79
N LEU A 74 -7.16 8.49 -7.75
CA LEU A 74 -6.31 7.30 -7.67
C LEU A 74 -7.17 6.08 -7.32
N ARG A 75 -6.65 4.90 -7.59
CA ARG A 75 -7.25 3.63 -7.19
C ARG A 75 -6.61 3.11 -5.92
N THR A 76 -7.41 2.54 -5.04
CA THR A 76 -6.92 1.76 -3.89
C THR A 76 -6.53 0.35 -4.34
N LEU A 77 -5.32 -0.09 -4.01
CA LEU A 77 -4.86 -1.46 -4.24
C LEU A 77 -4.45 -2.10 -2.91
N GLN A 78 -4.55 -3.43 -2.85
CA GLN A 78 -4.14 -4.26 -1.71
C GLN A 78 -4.75 -3.77 -0.38
N LEU A 79 -6.04 -3.46 -0.38
CA LEU A 79 -6.74 -2.95 0.80
C LEU A 79 -6.77 -3.99 1.92
N GLU A 80 -6.14 -3.66 3.04
CA GLU A 80 -6.27 -4.34 4.33
C GLU A 80 -7.02 -3.43 5.29
N CYS A 81 -8.20 -3.87 5.72
CA CYS A 81 -9.06 -3.07 6.59
C CYS A 81 -9.71 -3.98 7.64
N THR A 82 -9.23 -3.90 8.88
CA THR A 82 -9.82 -4.58 10.04
C THR A 82 -9.87 -3.61 11.22
N ILE A 83 -10.79 -2.65 11.13
CA ILE A 83 -11.00 -1.65 12.19
C ILE A 83 -11.87 -2.28 13.28
N SER A 84 -11.30 -2.44 14.47
CA SER A 84 -11.99 -2.95 15.65
C SER A 84 -12.86 -1.88 16.33
N GLU A 85 -13.75 -2.30 17.23
CA GLU A 85 -14.47 -1.32 18.08
C GLU A 85 -13.53 -0.58 19.03
N GLU A 86 -12.40 -1.18 19.42
CA GLU A 86 -11.37 -0.52 20.22
C GLU A 86 -10.69 0.61 19.43
N ASP A 87 -10.38 0.38 18.16
CA ASP A 87 -9.80 1.40 17.27
C ASP A 87 -10.68 2.64 17.18
N LYS A 88 -12.01 2.45 17.14
CA LYS A 88 -12.99 3.55 17.10
C LYS A 88 -13.03 4.39 18.38
N THR A 89 -12.50 3.87 19.49
CA THR A 89 -12.36 4.64 20.73
C THR A 89 -11.07 5.46 20.80
N SER A 90 -10.14 5.25 19.86
CA SER A 90 -8.89 6.01 19.77
C SER A 90 -9.17 7.51 19.60
N SER A 91 -8.36 8.35 20.26
CA SER A 91 -8.40 9.81 20.07
C SER A 91 -8.00 10.24 18.66
N LEU A 92 -7.34 9.35 17.91
CA LEU A 92 -6.98 9.55 16.51
C LEU A 92 -8.05 9.03 15.54
N TYR A 93 -9.15 8.44 16.02
CA TYR A 93 -10.24 8.03 15.14
C TYR A 93 -11.16 9.23 14.84
N GLU A 94 -11.26 9.62 13.58
CA GLU A 94 -12.09 10.74 13.11
C GLU A 94 -13.42 10.21 12.57
N LYS A 95 -14.53 10.87 12.87
CA LYS A 95 -15.87 10.46 12.40
C LYS A 95 -15.98 10.52 10.87
N GLU A 96 -15.21 11.40 10.25
CA GLU A 96 -15.05 11.54 8.81
C GLU A 96 -14.61 10.24 8.13
N PHE A 97 -13.90 9.35 8.84
CA PHE A 97 -13.51 8.03 8.31
C PHE A 97 -14.72 7.15 7.98
N GLU A 98 -15.85 7.33 8.66
CA GLU A 98 -17.09 6.58 8.41
C GLU A 98 -17.75 6.97 7.08
N THR A 99 -17.30 8.07 6.44
CA THR A 99 -17.82 8.50 5.14
C THR A 99 -17.14 7.81 3.96
N LEU A 100 -16.00 7.15 4.19
CA LEU A 100 -15.24 6.48 3.16
C LEU A 100 -15.88 5.14 2.77
N VAL A 101 -15.98 4.90 1.47
CA VAL A 101 -16.29 3.59 0.92
C VAL A 101 -14.97 2.89 0.58
N LEU A 102 -14.42 2.15 1.54
CA LEU A 102 -13.19 1.39 1.37
C LEU A 102 -13.48 0.07 0.65
N LYS A 103 -12.96 -0.08 -0.56
CA LYS A 103 -12.99 -1.32 -1.34
C LYS A 103 -11.69 -1.45 -2.12
N GLU A 104 -11.28 -2.68 -2.41
CA GLU A 104 -10.28 -2.93 -3.43
C GLU A 104 -10.71 -2.35 -4.79
N ASP A 105 -9.77 -1.73 -5.50
CA ASP A 105 -9.96 -1.09 -6.80
C ASP A 105 -10.98 0.07 -6.82
N ALA A 106 -11.22 0.70 -5.66
CA ALA A 106 -12.07 1.88 -5.57
C ALA A 106 -11.35 3.10 -6.15
N LEU A 107 -12.04 3.85 -7.01
CA LEU A 107 -11.56 5.13 -7.50
C LEU A 107 -11.88 6.22 -6.47
N VAL A 108 -10.85 6.84 -5.90
CA VAL A 108 -10.94 7.80 -4.81
C VAL A 108 -10.44 9.18 -5.24
N ASN A 109 -11.17 10.22 -4.83
CA ASN A 109 -10.81 11.61 -5.14
C ASN A 109 -9.80 12.17 -4.12
N LYS A 110 -9.31 13.39 -4.35
CA LYS A 110 -8.32 14.04 -3.47
C LYS A 110 -8.75 14.16 -2.00
N ASN A 111 -10.02 14.37 -1.69
CA ASN A 111 -10.48 14.45 -0.30
C ASN A 111 -10.44 13.08 0.37
N ASP A 112 -10.89 12.04 -0.34
CA ASP A 112 -10.85 10.67 0.16
C ASP A 112 -9.41 10.19 0.33
N ILE A 113 -8.52 10.55 -0.60
CA ILE A 113 -7.07 10.28 -0.52
C ILE A 113 -6.48 10.88 0.76
N ARG A 114 -6.88 12.09 1.16
CA ARG A 114 -6.41 12.69 2.43
C ARG A 114 -6.82 11.85 3.63
N LEU A 115 -8.07 11.40 3.68
CA LEU A 115 -8.58 10.58 4.78
C LEU A 115 -7.93 9.19 4.78
N ILE A 116 -7.77 8.56 3.62
CA ILE A 116 -7.09 7.27 3.48
C ILE A 116 -5.64 7.38 3.96
N CYS A 117 -4.90 8.42 3.55
CA CYS A 117 -3.53 8.63 4.04
C CYS A 117 -3.49 8.81 5.57
N LYS A 118 -4.45 9.54 6.18
CA LYS A 118 -4.56 9.60 7.65
C LYS A 118 -4.75 8.21 8.24
N MET A 119 -5.70 7.43 7.72
CA MET A 119 -6.01 6.10 8.26
C MET A 119 -4.82 5.14 8.15
N ILE A 120 -4.04 5.22 7.06
CA ILE A 120 -2.79 4.46 6.90
C ILE A 120 -1.74 4.89 7.93
N LEU A 121 -1.45 6.19 8.02
CA LEU A 121 -0.45 6.74 8.96
C LEU A 121 -0.83 6.55 10.44
N ARG A 122 -2.11 6.28 10.71
CA ARG A 122 -2.67 5.98 12.05
C ARG A 122 -2.79 4.47 12.33
N ASN A 123 -2.36 3.62 11.40
CA ASN A 123 -2.44 2.15 11.48
C ASN A 123 -3.87 1.57 11.55
N PHE A 124 -4.88 2.28 11.05
CA PHE A 124 -6.25 1.75 11.00
C PHE A 124 -6.50 0.86 9.77
N ILE A 125 -5.84 1.17 8.66
CA ILE A 125 -5.92 0.42 7.40
C ILE A 125 -4.55 0.40 6.74
N TRP A 126 -4.41 -0.40 5.70
CA TRP A 126 -3.31 -0.31 4.76
C TRP A 126 -3.83 -0.45 3.33
N CYS A 127 -3.29 0.34 2.41
CA CYS A 127 -3.49 0.17 0.98
C CYS A 127 -2.44 0.99 0.22
N GLN A 128 -2.35 0.74 -1.08
CA GLN A 128 -1.59 1.55 -2.01
C GLN A 128 -2.51 2.44 -2.83
N LEU A 129 -2.00 3.58 -3.29
CA LEU A 129 -2.73 4.48 -4.19
C LEU A 129 -2.08 4.46 -5.57
N TYR A 130 -2.88 4.27 -6.61
CA TYR A 130 -2.36 3.90 -7.93
C TYR A 130 -3.09 4.56 -9.09
N SER A 131 -2.34 4.95 -10.11
CA SER A 131 -2.85 5.36 -11.42
C SER A 131 -1.95 4.81 -12.51
N LYS A 132 -2.20 3.55 -12.89
CA LYS A 132 -1.56 2.84 -14.01
C LYS A 132 -0.08 3.23 -14.24
N ASN A 133 0.19 3.86 -15.38
CA ASN A 133 1.54 4.22 -15.82
C ASN A 133 1.83 5.72 -15.57
N ASN A 134 1.07 6.34 -14.68
CA ASN A 134 1.09 7.77 -14.41
C ASN A 134 1.61 8.08 -13.01
N PHE A 135 1.12 7.36 -11.99
CA PHE A 135 1.42 7.68 -10.61
C PHE A 135 1.20 6.52 -9.64
N PHE A 136 1.97 6.49 -8.56
CA PHE A 136 1.66 5.66 -7.39
C PHE A 136 2.10 6.36 -6.10
N VAL A 137 1.44 6.00 -5.00
CA VAL A 137 1.93 6.18 -3.63
C VAL A 137 1.98 4.80 -2.99
N HIS A 138 3.17 4.38 -2.60
CA HIS A 138 3.39 3.16 -1.87
C HIS A 138 3.73 3.44 -0.41
N PHE A 139 2.97 2.86 0.51
CA PHE A 139 3.23 2.87 1.94
C PHE A 139 3.89 1.56 2.36
N GLY A 140 5.07 1.68 2.95
CA GLY A 140 5.73 0.62 3.70
C GLY A 140 5.56 0.82 5.20
N TRP A 141 6.26 -0.03 5.96
CA TRP A 141 6.33 0.04 7.41
C TRP A 141 7.02 1.32 7.89
N ASP A 142 6.78 1.67 9.16
CA ASP A 142 7.52 2.71 9.87
C ASP A 142 7.63 4.01 9.06
N TYR A 143 6.52 4.55 8.54
CA TYR A 143 6.50 5.81 7.77
C TYR A 143 7.40 5.85 6.51
N TYR A 144 7.80 4.72 5.96
CA TYR A 144 8.39 4.69 4.62
C TYR A 144 7.30 4.91 3.58
N MET A 145 7.39 6.00 2.84
CA MET A 145 6.50 6.31 1.73
C MET A 145 7.33 6.47 0.46
N TYR A 146 6.83 5.88 -0.62
CA TYR A 146 7.44 5.97 -1.94
C TYR A 146 6.43 6.56 -2.91
N ILE A 147 6.86 7.50 -3.73
CA ILE A 147 6.01 8.13 -4.74
C ILE A 147 6.64 7.92 -6.09
N GLY A 148 5.85 7.47 -7.06
CA GLY A 148 6.23 7.34 -8.44
C GLY A 148 5.39 8.24 -9.32
N SER A 149 5.99 8.86 -10.32
CA SER A 149 5.31 9.73 -11.26
C SER A 149 5.90 9.63 -12.66
N LYS A 150 5.07 9.86 -13.67
CA LYS A 150 5.51 10.04 -15.07
C LYS A 150 6.18 11.39 -15.31
N VAL A 151 5.93 12.38 -14.45
CA VAL A 151 6.52 13.72 -14.54
C VAL A 151 7.44 13.98 -13.36
N ASN A 152 8.47 14.79 -13.58
CA ASN A 152 9.39 15.18 -12.51
C ASN A 152 8.73 16.25 -11.64
N CYS A 153 8.28 15.87 -10.44
CA CYS A 153 7.48 16.71 -9.54
C CYS A 153 8.36 17.65 -8.68
N LEU A 154 9.13 18.54 -9.32
CA LEU A 154 10.09 19.40 -8.63
C LEU A 154 9.43 20.30 -7.57
N SER A 155 8.22 20.81 -7.82
CA SER A 155 7.52 21.66 -6.86
C SER A 155 7.07 20.88 -5.63
N ALA A 156 6.61 19.63 -5.80
CA ALA A 156 6.21 18.76 -4.71
C ALA A 156 7.40 18.26 -3.89
N ILE A 157 8.54 18.00 -4.52
CA ILE A 157 9.80 17.66 -3.85
C ILE A 157 10.25 18.82 -2.94
N GLU A 158 10.25 20.05 -3.47
CA GLU A 158 10.59 21.25 -2.70
C GLU A 158 9.60 21.46 -1.55
N PHE A 159 8.30 21.29 -1.81
CA PHE A 159 7.26 21.39 -0.79
C PHE A 159 7.48 20.39 0.36
N ALA A 160 7.71 19.12 0.05
CA ALA A 160 7.95 18.08 1.05
C ALA A 160 9.18 18.41 1.91
N SER A 161 10.26 18.85 1.27
CA SER A 161 11.51 19.28 1.93
C SER A 161 11.28 20.45 2.88
N ASN A 162 10.55 21.46 2.43
CA ASN A 162 10.21 22.64 3.23
C ASN A 162 9.24 22.35 4.39
N ASN A 163 8.58 21.18 4.39
CA ASN A 163 7.67 20.73 5.44
C ASN A 163 8.26 19.60 6.30
N GLY A 164 9.58 19.44 6.30
CA GLY A 164 10.29 18.55 7.23
C GLY A 164 10.38 17.08 6.80
N LEU A 165 10.12 16.77 5.53
CA LEU A 165 10.38 15.44 4.96
C LEU A 165 11.66 15.46 4.12
N PHE A 166 12.33 14.32 4.03
CA PHE A 166 13.46 14.09 3.16
C PHE A 166 13.00 13.34 1.90
N VAL A 167 13.46 13.83 0.74
CA VAL A 167 13.12 13.26 -0.56
C VAL A 167 14.39 12.74 -1.23
N GLU A 168 14.43 11.44 -1.50
CA GLU A 168 15.57 10.75 -2.11
C GLU A 168 15.12 10.10 -3.42
N GLN A 169 15.89 10.23 -4.50
CA GLN A 169 15.62 9.47 -5.72
C GLN A 169 15.84 7.99 -5.43
N CYS A 170 14.77 7.20 -5.47
CA CYS A 170 14.78 5.82 -5.00
C CYS A 170 13.63 5.07 -5.66
N ALA A 171 13.93 3.92 -6.28
CA ALA A 171 12.89 3.03 -6.77
C ALA A 171 12.11 2.45 -5.59
N SER A 172 10.79 2.42 -5.70
CA SER A 172 9.94 1.82 -4.69
C SER A 172 10.19 0.30 -4.65
N PRO A 173 10.37 -0.32 -3.46
CA PRO A 173 10.47 -1.78 -3.35
C PRO A 173 9.16 -2.49 -3.74
N TYR A 174 8.04 -1.75 -3.77
CA TYR A 174 6.73 -2.24 -4.21
C TYR A 174 6.46 -2.02 -5.72
N TYR A 175 7.38 -1.41 -6.47
CA TYR A 175 7.18 -1.15 -7.90
C TYR A 175 7.82 -2.25 -8.75
N PHE A 176 6.97 -3.00 -9.45
CA PHE A 176 7.35 -4.02 -10.41
C PHE A 176 6.36 -4.02 -11.58
N SER A 177 6.80 -4.46 -12.74
CA SER A 177 6.02 -4.49 -13.98
C SER A 177 5.11 -5.71 -14.06
N GLU A 178 4.18 -5.69 -15.02
CA GLU A 178 3.33 -6.84 -15.34
C GLU A 178 4.17 -8.08 -15.71
N GLU A 179 5.28 -7.87 -16.42
CA GLU A 179 6.21 -8.91 -16.87
C GLU A 179 6.99 -9.54 -15.70
N GLU A 180 7.27 -8.76 -14.67
CA GLU A 180 7.90 -9.20 -13.43
C GLU A 180 6.89 -9.84 -12.45
N THR A 181 5.59 -9.66 -12.67
CA THR A 181 4.57 -10.15 -11.74
C THR A 181 4.35 -11.66 -11.88
N THR A 182 4.72 -12.40 -10.83
CA THR A 182 4.31 -13.80 -10.62
C THR A 182 2.90 -13.84 -10.05
N ARG A 183 2.05 -14.71 -10.60
CA ARG A 183 0.68 -14.94 -10.13
C ARG A 183 0.49 -16.41 -9.82
N GLN A 184 0.02 -16.72 -8.62
CA GLN A 184 -0.08 -18.09 -8.15
C GLN A 184 -1.31 -18.31 -7.27
N ILE A 185 -1.70 -19.57 -7.15
CA ILE A 185 -2.69 -20.02 -6.17
C ILE A 185 -1.93 -20.61 -5.01
N GLN A 186 -2.25 -20.16 -3.80
CA GLN A 186 -1.72 -20.64 -2.54
C GLN A 186 -2.85 -21.29 -1.75
N TRP A 187 -2.52 -22.25 -0.89
CA TRP A 187 -3.52 -22.89 -0.04
C TRP A 187 -2.99 -23.25 1.35
N SER A 188 -3.90 -23.17 2.32
CA SER A 188 -3.70 -23.52 3.73
C SER A 188 -4.76 -24.54 4.16
N GLU A 189 -4.48 -25.32 5.21
CA GLU A 189 -5.47 -26.28 5.73
C GLU A 189 -6.64 -25.55 6.41
N ILE A 190 -7.86 -26.06 6.23
CA ILE A 190 -9.04 -25.49 6.89
C ILE A 190 -8.91 -25.65 8.41
N GLY A 191 -9.17 -24.57 9.13
CA GLY A 191 -9.14 -24.56 10.60
C GLY A 191 -7.74 -24.35 11.20
N ASP A 192 -6.70 -24.18 10.37
CA ASP A 192 -5.41 -23.71 10.84
C ASP A 192 -5.45 -22.20 11.12
N GLU A 193 -5.47 -21.84 12.40
CA GLU A 193 -5.45 -20.44 12.85
C GLU A 193 -4.19 -19.69 12.41
N THR A 194 -3.09 -20.40 12.15
CA THR A 194 -1.84 -19.79 11.69
C THR A 194 -1.85 -19.49 10.19
N LYS A 195 -2.81 -20.07 9.44
CA LYS A 195 -2.97 -19.94 7.98
C LYS A 195 -1.66 -20.20 7.23
N ILE A 196 -0.87 -21.16 7.69
CA ILE A 196 0.39 -21.48 7.02
C ILE A 196 0.07 -22.01 5.61
N ILE A 197 0.75 -21.44 4.62
CA ILE A 197 0.67 -21.92 3.24
C ILE A 197 1.35 -23.29 3.18
N VAL A 198 0.58 -24.33 2.91
CA VAL A 198 1.06 -25.72 2.80
C VAL A 198 1.33 -26.12 1.34
N GLY A 199 0.96 -25.27 0.39
CA GLY A 199 1.37 -25.39 -1.00
C GLY A 199 0.97 -24.19 -1.85
N GLU A 200 1.66 -24.06 -2.97
CA GLU A 200 1.42 -23.03 -3.96
C GLU A 200 1.72 -23.55 -5.38
N GLU A 201 1.03 -22.99 -6.37
CA GLU A 201 1.24 -23.31 -7.78
C GLU A 201 1.02 -22.06 -8.65
N GLU A 202 2.03 -21.74 -9.45
CA GLU A 202 2.02 -20.61 -10.38
C GLU A 202 1.03 -20.82 -11.54
N LEU A 203 0.24 -19.79 -11.81
CA LEU A 203 -0.69 -19.75 -12.93
C LEU A 203 0.04 -19.24 -14.19
N LYS A 204 0.26 -20.13 -15.16
CA LYS A 204 0.97 -19.80 -16.40
C LYS A 204 0.02 -19.47 -17.55
N ASN A 205 0.40 -18.49 -18.36
CA ASN A 205 -0.29 -18.12 -19.62
C ASN A 205 -1.76 -17.68 -19.44
N VAL A 206 -2.12 -17.12 -18.28
CA VAL A 206 -3.44 -16.53 -18.07
C VAL A 206 -3.38 -15.04 -18.41
N PRO A 207 -4.19 -14.54 -19.35
CA PRO A 207 -4.23 -13.12 -19.68
C PRO A 207 -4.67 -12.26 -18.48
N LEU A 208 -4.09 -11.05 -18.33
CA LEU A 208 -4.41 -10.14 -17.22
C LEU A 208 -5.92 -9.85 -17.07
N ASN A 209 -6.61 -9.66 -18.21
CA ASN A 209 -8.03 -9.36 -18.23
C ASN A 209 -8.91 -10.51 -17.70
N GLU A 210 -8.43 -11.76 -17.74
CA GLU A 210 -9.14 -12.88 -17.13
C GLU A 210 -9.08 -12.81 -15.60
N TYR A 211 -7.96 -12.38 -15.04
CA TYR A 211 -7.87 -12.11 -13.60
C TYR A 211 -8.72 -10.93 -13.18
N GLN A 212 -8.70 -9.84 -13.95
CA GLN A 212 -9.56 -8.70 -13.69
C GLN A 212 -11.04 -9.12 -13.68
N ARG A 213 -11.45 -9.94 -14.67
CA ARG A 213 -12.81 -10.48 -14.76
C ARG A 213 -13.17 -11.40 -13.59
N ILE A 214 -12.30 -12.34 -13.20
CA ILE A 214 -12.63 -13.34 -12.17
C ILE A 214 -12.73 -12.71 -10.78
N PHE A 215 -12.02 -11.60 -10.54
CA PHE A 215 -12.03 -10.85 -9.27
C PHE A 215 -12.91 -9.59 -9.27
N ASP A 216 -13.66 -9.33 -10.35
CA ASP A 216 -14.51 -8.13 -10.49
C ASP A 216 -13.70 -6.81 -10.33
N LEU A 217 -12.53 -6.77 -10.96
CA LEU A 217 -11.62 -5.64 -11.00
C LEU A 217 -11.69 -4.93 -12.36
N THR A 218 -11.38 -3.65 -12.35
CA THR A 218 -11.31 -2.81 -13.54
C THR A 218 -10.08 -3.15 -14.39
N GLN A 219 -10.10 -2.68 -15.64
CA GLN A 219 -9.00 -2.87 -16.59
C GLN A 219 -7.70 -2.14 -16.21
N GLU A 220 -7.76 -1.21 -15.26
CA GLU A 220 -6.58 -0.50 -14.77
C GLU A 220 -5.89 -1.24 -13.63
N HIS A 221 -6.58 -2.17 -12.96
CA HIS A 221 -6.03 -2.89 -11.83
C HIS A 221 -4.94 -3.88 -12.28
N PRO A 222 -3.73 -3.85 -11.69
CA PRO A 222 -2.61 -4.71 -12.10
C PRO A 222 -2.72 -6.16 -11.59
N VAL A 223 -3.71 -6.45 -10.73
CA VAL A 223 -3.99 -7.76 -10.12
C VAL A 223 -2.77 -8.26 -9.35
N ILE A 224 -2.40 -7.46 -8.35
CA ILE A 224 -1.32 -7.69 -7.39
C ILE A 224 -1.90 -7.77 -5.99
N GLY A 225 -1.17 -8.34 -5.04
CA GLY A 225 -1.64 -8.63 -3.69
C GLY A 225 -2.40 -9.94 -3.60
N SER A 226 -3.15 -10.09 -2.52
CA SER A 226 -3.81 -11.33 -2.16
C SER A 226 -5.32 -11.25 -2.35
N PHE A 227 -5.92 -12.26 -2.98
CA PHE A 227 -7.37 -12.35 -3.18
C PHE A 227 -7.87 -13.71 -2.69
N ILE A 228 -9.00 -13.73 -1.99
CA ILE A 228 -9.65 -15.00 -1.62
C ILE A 228 -10.19 -15.66 -2.89
N VAL A 229 -9.91 -16.95 -3.05
CA VAL A 229 -10.46 -17.76 -4.13
C VAL A 229 -11.64 -18.55 -3.60
N ASN A 230 -12.81 -18.30 -4.17
CA ASN A 230 -14.07 -18.89 -3.73
C ASN A 230 -14.45 -20.12 -4.57
N LYS A 231 -15.31 -20.98 -4.01
CA LYS A 231 -15.75 -22.22 -4.66
C LYS A 231 -16.39 -22.01 -6.05
N ASN A 232 -17.02 -20.87 -6.29
CA ASN A 232 -17.59 -20.51 -7.60
C ASN A 232 -16.52 -20.24 -8.67
N GLN A 233 -15.27 -19.98 -8.29
CA GLN A 233 -14.15 -19.72 -9.19
C GLN A 233 -13.31 -20.99 -9.48
N ILE A 234 -13.65 -22.14 -8.88
CA ILE A 234 -12.87 -23.38 -8.98
C ILE A 234 -12.64 -23.83 -10.43
N ASN A 235 -13.66 -23.76 -11.28
CA ASN A 235 -13.55 -24.22 -12.67
C ASN A 235 -12.54 -23.40 -13.46
N PHE A 236 -12.43 -22.11 -13.16
CA PHE A 236 -11.45 -21.23 -13.79
C PHE A 236 -10.03 -21.64 -13.37
N PHE A 237 -9.74 -21.62 -12.08
CA PHE A 237 -8.39 -21.89 -11.58
C PHE A 237 -7.94 -23.33 -11.82
N GLN A 238 -8.81 -24.32 -11.61
CA GLN A 238 -8.49 -25.73 -11.81
C GLN A 238 -8.01 -26.04 -13.23
N SER A 239 -8.44 -25.27 -14.24
CA SER A 239 -8.00 -25.47 -15.62
C SER A 239 -6.51 -25.14 -15.87
N PHE A 240 -5.88 -24.43 -14.93
CA PHE A 240 -4.48 -24.02 -14.99
C PHE A 240 -3.60 -24.74 -13.95
N LEU A 241 -4.20 -25.47 -13.01
CA LEU A 241 -3.50 -26.11 -11.90
C LEU A 241 -3.35 -27.62 -12.11
N LYS A 242 -2.19 -28.16 -11.74
CA LYS A 242 -1.97 -29.60 -11.55
C LYS A 242 -2.53 -30.06 -10.22
N HIS A 243 -2.42 -29.21 -9.19
CA HIS A 243 -3.08 -29.44 -7.92
C HIS A 243 -4.58 -29.53 -8.12
N ARG A 244 -5.20 -30.56 -7.52
CA ARG A 244 -6.65 -30.73 -7.55
C ARG A 244 -7.22 -29.93 -6.39
N MET A 245 -7.88 -28.83 -6.70
CA MET A 245 -8.53 -27.98 -5.71
C MET A 245 -9.58 -28.77 -4.94
N ASP A 246 -9.45 -28.73 -3.62
CA ASP A 246 -10.33 -29.38 -2.65
C ASP A 246 -10.68 -28.39 -1.54
N PHE A 247 -11.86 -27.78 -1.65
CA PHE A 247 -12.41 -26.81 -0.71
C PHE A 247 -12.98 -27.46 0.56
N ASP A 248 -13.00 -28.80 0.64
CA ASP A 248 -13.36 -29.50 1.87
C ASP A 248 -12.12 -29.74 2.76
N LYS A 249 -10.91 -29.54 2.19
CA LYS A 249 -9.63 -29.68 2.89
C LYS A 249 -8.86 -28.37 3.06
N TYR A 250 -8.95 -27.48 2.08
CA TYR A 250 -8.10 -26.29 2.02
C TYR A 250 -8.88 -24.99 1.80
N GLU A 251 -8.34 -23.90 2.33
CA GLU A 251 -8.65 -22.54 1.91
C GLU A 251 -7.69 -22.12 0.80
N TYR A 252 -8.18 -21.40 -0.22
CA TYR A 252 -7.37 -20.96 -1.35
C TYR A 252 -7.31 -19.45 -1.44
N SER A 253 -6.12 -18.94 -1.73
CA SER A 253 -5.89 -17.55 -2.11
C SER A 253 -5.14 -17.48 -3.43
N PHE A 254 -5.36 -16.40 -4.14
CA PHE A 254 -4.48 -15.95 -5.20
C PHE A 254 -3.47 -14.99 -4.59
N TRP A 255 -2.24 -15.03 -5.06
CA TRP A 255 -1.21 -14.04 -4.77
C TRP A 255 -0.57 -13.55 -6.06
N GLY A 256 -0.46 -12.23 -6.22
CA GLY A 256 0.24 -11.57 -7.31
C GLY A 256 1.34 -10.64 -6.78
N GLY A 257 2.59 -10.90 -7.14
CA GLY A 257 3.74 -10.13 -6.66
C GLY A 257 5.03 -10.48 -7.40
N TYR A 258 6.16 -10.00 -6.86
CA TYR A 258 7.51 -10.30 -7.35
C TYR A 258 8.32 -10.98 -6.26
#